data_AF-A0A841L556-F1
#
_entry.id   AF-A0A841L556-F1
#
_cell.length_a   1.000
_cell.length_b   1.000
_cell.length_c   1.000
_cell.angle_alpha   90.00
_cell.angle_beta   90.00
_cell.angle_gamma   90.00
#
_symmetry.space_group_name_H-M   'P 1'
#
loop_
_entity.id
_entity.type
_entity.pdbx_description
1 polymer ?
#
loop_
_entity_poly.entity_id
_entity_poly.type
_entity_poly.pdbx_seq_one_letter_code
_entity_poly.pdbx_strand_id
1 'polypeptide(L)'
;MPQPPNAIALLTAVHREIDALFEQFEVATPERQLALKAPICAAIASHQALEQQVFYPAVSAVLDTAELIDVAVVERMTTEFLLEHIADPAMSPEMLRAHMTVLREHFAHHAEMEERQIFRRVRGSDLDLEALGARMQAFVARPGYLV
;
A
#
# COMPACT_ATOMS: atom_id res chain seq x y z
N MET A 1 -5.75 25.82 8.04
CA MET A 1 -5.66 24.35 8.12
C MET A 1 -4.28 23.96 7.60
N PRO A 2 -3.60 22.96 8.17
CA PRO A 2 -2.36 22.48 7.56
C PRO A 2 -2.68 22.06 6.12
N GLN A 3 -1.80 22.43 5.19
CA GLN A 3 -1.92 22.04 3.80
C GLN A 3 -1.93 20.51 3.73
N PRO A 4 -2.85 19.90 2.97
CA PRO A 4 -2.85 18.46 2.81
C PRO A 4 -1.47 18.03 2.27
N PRO A 5 -0.83 17.00 2.83
CA PRO A 5 0.42 16.49 2.27
C PRO A 5 0.22 16.20 0.78
N ASN A 6 1.20 16.58 -0.04
CA ASN A 6 1.18 16.24 -1.46
C ASN A 6 1.11 14.71 -1.64
N ALA A 7 0.64 14.26 -2.79
CA ALA A 7 0.37 12.84 -3.09
C ALA A 7 1.52 11.90 -2.69
N ILE A 8 2.76 12.28 -3.00
CA ILE A 8 3.94 11.46 -2.71
C ILE A 8 4.19 11.39 -1.20
N ALA A 9 4.10 12.52 -0.50
CA ALA A 9 4.28 12.54 0.95
C ALA A 9 3.23 11.67 1.66
N LEU A 10 1.99 11.63 1.14
CA LEU A 10 0.94 10.76 1.65
C LEU A 10 1.27 9.28 1.45
N LEU A 11 1.63 8.85 0.23
CA LEU A 11 1.96 7.44 -0.03
C LEU A 11 3.19 6.99 0.73
N THR A 12 4.24 7.81 0.78
CA THR A 12 5.45 7.49 1.57
C THR A 12 5.12 7.36 3.05
N ALA A 13 4.23 8.19 3.61
CA ALA A 13 3.79 8.02 5.00
C ALA A 13 3.07 6.69 5.21
N VAL A 14 2.17 6.31 4.29
CA VAL A 14 1.47 5.02 4.34
C VAL A 14 2.44 3.84 4.22
N HIS A 15 3.46 3.90 3.35
CA HIS A 15 4.51 2.87 3.27
C HIS A 15 5.20 2.65 4.63
N ARG A 16 5.55 3.74 5.31
CA ARG A 16 6.23 3.68 6.62
C ARG A 16 5.29 3.21 7.73
N GLU A 17 4.01 3.57 7.68
CA GLU A 17 3.00 3.06 8.61
C GLU A 17 2.82 1.53 8.47
N ILE A 18 2.76 1.02 7.23
CA ILE A 18 2.64 -0.43 6.98
C ILE A 18 3.90 -1.17 7.42
N ASP A 19 5.10 -0.66 7.12
CA ASP A 19 6.35 -1.28 7.60
C ASP A 19 6.42 -1.30 9.13
N ALA A 20 6.02 -0.22 9.80
CA ALA A 20 5.95 -0.17 11.26
C ALA A 20 4.92 -1.17 11.85
N LEU A 21 3.84 -1.49 11.13
CA LEU A 21 2.90 -2.55 11.55
C LEU A 21 3.55 -3.94 11.43
N PHE A 22 4.35 -4.18 10.38
CA PHE A 22 5.11 -5.43 10.25
C PHE A 22 6.18 -5.56 11.33
N GLU A 23 6.92 -4.50 11.66
CA GLU A 23 7.88 -4.52 12.77
C GLU A 23 7.20 -4.85 14.10
N GLN A 24 6.01 -4.26 14.36
CA GLN A 24 5.20 -4.60 15.54
C GLN A 24 4.78 -6.07 15.53
N PHE A 25 4.42 -6.62 14.36
CA PHE A 25 4.04 -8.02 14.23
C PHE A 25 5.20 -8.98 14.54
N GLU A 26 6.41 -8.67 14.09
CA GLU A 26 7.58 -9.54 14.28
C GLU A 26 7.98 -9.71 15.75
N VAL A 27 7.87 -8.66 16.54
CA VAL A 27 8.24 -8.68 17.97
C VAL A 27 7.06 -8.98 18.91
N ALA A 28 5.85 -9.13 18.37
CA ALA A 28 4.64 -9.35 19.13
C ALA A 28 4.50 -10.78 19.68
N THR A 29 3.73 -10.93 20.76
CA THR A 29 3.27 -12.24 21.22
C THR A 29 2.32 -12.87 20.19
N PRO A 30 2.10 -14.20 20.20
CA PRO A 30 1.18 -14.85 19.27
C PRO A 30 -0.23 -14.24 19.26
N GLU A 31 -0.77 -13.87 20.43
CA GLU A 31 -2.08 -13.23 20.55
C GLU A 31 -2.10 -11.85 19.88
N ARG A 32 -1.01 -11.09 20.04
CA ARG A 32 -0.88 -9.77 19.43
C ARG A 32 -0.61 -9.87 17.92
N GLN A 33 0.11 -10.89 17.45
CA GLN A 33 0.25 -11.20 16.03
C GLN A 33 -1.10 -11.44 15.37
N LEU A 34 -1.97 -12.24 16.00
CA LEU A 34 -3.32 -12.49 15.52
C LEU A 34 -4.15 -11.19 15.47
N ALA A 35 -4.01 -10.31 16.46
CA ALA A 35 -4.70 -9.02 16.49
C ALA A 35 -4.17 -8.01 15.45
N LEU A 36 -2.90 -8.14 15.01
CA LEU A 36 -2.27 -7.28 14.00
C LEU A 36 -2.56 -7.73 12.56
N LYS A 37 -2.99 -8.99 12.36
CA LYS A 37 -3.37 -9.55 11.05
C LYS A 37 -4.32 -8.64 10.28
N ALA A 38 -5.50 -8.35 10.83
CA ALA A 38 -6.53 -7.57 10.14
C ALA A 38 -6.09 -6.11 9.87
N PRO A 39 -5.48 -5.38 10.82
CA PRO A 39 -4.93 -4.04 10.55
C PRO A 39 -3.92 -3.98 9.40
N ILE A 40 -2.98 -4.94 9.32
CA ILE A 40 -1.98 -4.99 8.25
C ILE A 40 -2.66 -5.23 6.90
N CYS A 41 -3.55 -6.23 6.82
CA CYS A 41 -4.27 -6.55 5.59
C CYS A 41 -5.11 -5.36 5.10
N ALA A 42 -5.86 -4.71 5.99
CA ALA A 42 -6.70 -3.57 5.66
C ALA A 42 -5.88 -2.36 5.18
N ALA A 43 -4.73 -2.10 5.81
CA ALA A 43 -3.85 -1.00 5.40
C ALA A 43 -3.29 -1.21 3.99
N ILE A 44 -2.79 -2.42 3.68
CA ILE A 44 -2.26 -2.76 2.36
C ILE A 44 -3.36 -2.69 1.29
N ALA A 45 -4.52 -3.29 1.56
CA ALA A 45 -5.64 -3.27 0.62
C ALA A 45 -6.10 -1.82 0.31
N SER A 46 -6.23 -0.99 1.35
CA SER A 46 -6.62 0.42 1.21
C SER A 46 -5.60 1.22 0.41
N HIS A 47 -4.30 0.98 0.65
CA HIS A 47 -3.20 1.62 -0.04
C HIS A 47 -3.17 1.28 -1.54
N GLN A 48 -3.15 -0.01 -1.89
CA GLN A 48 -3.11 -0.44 -3.29
C GLN A 48 -4.34 0.05 -4.07
N ALA A 49 -5.49 0.07 -3.40
CA ALA A 49 -6.71 0.46 -4.05
C ALA A 49 -6.81 2.00 -4.21
N LEU A 50 -6.21 2.79 -3.30
CA LEU A 50 -5.99 4.23 -3.51
C LEU A 50 -5.11 4.50 -4.73
N GLU A 51 -4.04 3.72 -4.88
CA GLU A 51 -3.12 3.89 -5.99
C GLU A 51 -3.77 3.56 -7.33
N GLN A 52 -4.44 2.42 -7.39
CA GLN A 52 -5.12 1.95 -8.59
C GLN A 52 -6.21 2.92 -9.05
N GLN A 53 -6.99 3.47 -8.12
CA GLN A 53 -8.16 4.28 -8.48
C GLN A 53 -7.84 5.77 -8.65
N VAL A 54 -6.75 6.27 -8.05
CA VAL A 54 -6.47 7.71 -8.02
C VAL A 54 -5.06 8.03 -8.51
N PHE A 55 -4.04 7.39 -7.96
CA PHE A 55 -2.64 7.75 -8.23
C PHE A 55 -2.21 7.34 -9.63
N TYR A 56 -2.25 6.04 -9.98
CA TYR A 56 -1.78 5.55 -11.28
C TYR A 56 -2.51 6.17 -12.47
N PRO A 57 -3.86 6.36 -12.46
CA PRO A 57 -4.53 7.06 -13.56
C PRO A 57 -4.02 8.49 -13.78
N ALA A 58 -3.67 9.20 -12.70
CA ALA A 58 -3.11 10.54 -12.79
C ALA A 58 -1.67 10.52 -13.32
N VAL A 59 -0.87 9.53 -12.91
CA VAL A 59 0.51 9.33 -13.39
C VAL A 59 0.55 8.95 -14.87
N SER A 60 -0.29 8.00 -15.32
CA SER A 60 -0.36 7.58 -16.73
C SER A 60 -0.78 8.70 -17.67
N ALA A 61 -1.49 9.72 -17.17
CA ALA A 61 -1.89 10.86 -17.98
C ALA A 61 -0.74 11.81 -18.34
N VAL A 62 0.38 11.75 -17.59
CA VAL A 62 1.50 12.71 -17.73
C VAL A 62 2.85 12.04 -17.97
N LEU A 63 2.98 10.74 -17.72
CA LEU A 63 4.24 10.01 -17.84
C LEU A 63 4.04 8.68 -18.57
N ASP A 64 4.96 8.37 -19.48
CA ASP A 64 5.06 7.03 -20.08
C ASP A 64 5.64 6.05 -19.05
N THR A 65 4.73 5.37 -18.36
CA THR A 65 4.99 4.45 -17.24
C THR A 65 4.24 3.14 -17.41
N ALA A 66 3.75 2.84 -18.62
CA ALA A 66 2.87 1.69 -18.88
C ALA A 66 3.47 0.38 -18.36
N GLU A 67 4.74 0.10 -18.67
CA GLU A 67 5.42 -1.11 -18.20
C GLU A 67 5.51 -1.19 -16.66
N LEU A 68 5.83 -0.09 -15.98
CA LEU A 68 5.91 -0.06 -14.52
C LEU A 68 4.54 -0.23 -13.86
N ILE A 69 3.49 0.33 -14.46
CA ILE A 69 2.12 0.22 -13.97
C ILE A 69 1.58 -1.20 -14.22
N ASP A 70 1.89 -1.82 -15.38
CA ASP A 70 1.53 -3.21 -15.66
C ASP A 70 2.18 -4.17 -14.64
N VAL A 71 3.45 -3.92 -14.29
CA VAL A 71 4.14 -4.66 -13.22
C VAL A 71 3.42 -4.46 -11.88
N ALA A 72 3.10 -3.22 -11.50
CA ALA A 72 2.38 -2.92 -10.26
C ALA A 72 0.98 -3.59 -10.21
N VAL A 73 0.30 -3.72 -11.34
CA VAL A 73 -0.98 -4.44 -11.44
C VAL A 73 -0.81 -5.93 -11.14
N VAL A 74 0.23 -6.57 -11.67
CA VAL A 74 0.53 -8.00 -11.41
C VAL A 74 0.99 -8.22 -9.97
N GLU A 75 1.81 -7.32 -9.42
CA GLU A 75 2.19 -7.33 -8.00
C GLU A 75 0.97 -7.22 -7.09
N ARG A 76 0.02 -6.32 -7.40
CA ARG A 76 -1.23 -6.21 -6.65
C ARG A 76 -2.02 -7.52 -6.65
N MET A 77 -2.17 -8.18 -7.81
CA MET A 77 -2.86 -9.48 -7.87
C MET A 77 -2.19 -10.54 -6.98
N THR A 78 -0.86 -10.55 -6.92
CA THR A 78 -0.10 -11.44 -6.04
C THR A 78 -0.33 -11.09 -4.57
N THR A 79 -0.38 -9.79 -4.24
CA THR A 79 -0.71 -9.31 -2.89
C THR A 79 -2.12 -9.72 -2.48
N GLU A 80 -3.12 -9.52 -3.36
CA GLU A 80 -4.52 -9.90 -3.13
C GLU A 80 -4.65 -11.40 -2.84
N PHE A 81 -3.96 -12.24 -3.61
CA PHE A 81 -3.91 -13.68 -3.35
C PHE A 81 -3.37 -14.00 -1.95
N LEU A 82 -2.29 -13.34 -1.51
CA LEU A 82 -1.74 -13.51 -0.16
C LEU A 82 -2.72 -13.05 0.92
N LEU A 83 -3.37 -11.90 0.73
CA LEU A 83 -4.36 -11.35 1.67
C LEU A 83 -5.56 -12.29 1.83
N GLU A 84 -6.07 -12.86 0.75
CA GLU A 84 -7.15 -13.86 0.77
C GLU A 84 -6.78 -15.10 1.60
N HIS A 85 -5.55 -15.62 1.44
CA HIS A 85 -5.07 -16.76 2.23
C HIS A 85 -4.91 -16.38 3.69
N ILE A 86 -4.29 -15.23 3.98
CA ILE A 86 -4.09 -14.74 5.34
C ILE A 86 -5.43 -14.58 6.05
N ALA A 87 -6.51 -14.22 5.35
CA ALA A 87 -7.84 -14.05 5.94
C ALA A 87 -8.40 -15.32 6.61
N ASP A 88 -7.94 -16.53 6.24
CA ASP A 88 -8.42 -17.80 6.80
C ASP A 88 -8.33 -17.82 8.35
N PRO A 89 -9.47 -18.00 9.06
CA PRO A 89 -9.48 -18.09 10.52
C PRO A 89 -8.90 -19.41 11.04
N ALA A 90 -8.78 -20.46 10.21
CA ALA A 90 -8.22 -21.75 10.58
C ALA A 90 -6.70 -21.84 10.42
N MET A 91 -6.05 -20.77 9.94
CA MET A 91 -4.60 -20.74 9.74
C MET A 91 -3.83 -20.91 11.05
N SER A 92 -2.84 -21.80 11.07
CA SER A 92 -1.98 -21.98 12.24
C SER A 92 -1.09 -20.75 12.48
N PRO A 93 -0.64 -20.49 13.72
CA PRO A 93 0.27 -19.38 14.00
C PRO A 93 1.58 -19.43 13.19
N GLU A 94 2.11 -20.62 12.94
CA GLU A 94 3.32 -20.84 12.15
C GLU A 94 3.11 -20.42 10.70
N MET A 95 1.99 -20.86 10.11
CA MET A 95 1.63 -20.49 8.75
C MET A 95 1.29 -19.01 8.63
N LEU A 96 0.65 -18.41 9.65
CA LEU A 96 0.39 -16.97 9.69
C LEU A 96 1.71 -16.19 9.64
N ARG A 97 2.69 -16.55 10.48
CA ARG A 97 4.01 -15.90 10.46
C ARG A 97 4.69 -16.04 9.10
N ALA A 98 4.66 -17.24 8.51
CA ALA A 98 5.26 -17.48 7.20
C ALA A 98 4.63 -16.62 6.09
N HIS A 99 3.30 -16.53 6.05
CA HIS A 99 2.60 -15.67 5.09
C HIS A 99 2.89 -14.19 5.33
N MET A 100 2.94 -13.74 6.59
CA MET A 100 3.24 -12.35 6.94
C MET A 100 4.67 -11.96 6.56
N THR A 101 5.64 -12.88 6.66
CA THR A 101 7.00 -12.67 6.14
C THR A 101 7.00 -12.43 4.63
N VAL A 102 6.35 -13.31 3.85
CA VAL A 102 6.29 -13.16 2.39
C VAL A 102 5.52 -11.89 1.98
N LEU A 103 4.42 -11.59 2.66
CA LEU A 103 3.64 -10.37 2.42
C LEU A 103 4.48 -9.12 2.71
N ARG A 104 5.28 -9.12 3.78
CA ARG A 104 6.19 -8.01 4.11
C ARG A 104 7.23 -7.81 3.00
N GLU A 105 7.88 -8.87 2.55
CA GLU A 105 8.90 -8.81 1.49
C GLU A 105 8.31 -8.29 0.18
N HIS A 106 7.12 -8.77 -0.18
CA HIS A 106 6.40 -8.34 -1.37
C HIS A 106 6.01 -6.85 -1.29
N PHE A 107 5.45 -6.41 -0.15
CA PHE A 107 5.10 -5.01 0.08
C PHE A 107 6.34 -4.08 0.09
N ALA A 108 7.45 -4.52 0.71
CA ALA A 108 8.69 -3.76 0.75
C ALA A 108 9.28 -3.58 -0.66
N HIS A 109 9.24 -4.62 -1.50
CA HIS A 109 9.67 -4.53 -2.89
C HIS A 109 8.81 -3.53 -3.67
N HIS A 110 7.50 -3.65 -3.56
CA HIS A 110 6.53 -2.73 -4.16
C HIS A 110 6.83 -1.27 -3.77
N ALA A 111 6.88 -0.96 -2.47
CA ALA A 111 7.15 0.39 -1.97
C ALA A 111 8.51 0.93 -2.44
N GLU A 112 9.57 0.11 -2.45
CA GLU A 112 10.89 0.51 -2.95
C GLU A 112 10.85 0.84 -4.45
N MET A 113 10.19 -0.01 -5.24
CA MET A 113 10.05 0.16 -6.68
C MET A 113 9.31 1.46 -7.01
N GLU A 114 8.19 1.73 -6.34
CA GLU A 114 7.45 2.97 -6.50
C GLU A 114 8.28 4.20 -6.13
N GLU A 115 8.89 4.21 -4.93
CA GLU A 115 9.64 5.36 -4.43
C GLU A 115 10.83 5.69 -5.34
N ARG A 116 11.52 4.67 -5.85
CA ARG A 116 12.72 4.84 -6.69
C ARG A 116 12.41 5.13 -8.15
N GLN A 117 11.36 4.51 -8.70
CA GLN A 117 11.09 4.55 -10.13
C GLN A 117 9.94 5.49 -10.47
N ILE A 118 8.79 5.35 -9.79
CA ILE A 118 7.58 6.11 -10.11
C ILE A 118 7.65 7.49 -9.47
N PHE A 119 7.79 7.58 -8.14
CA PHE A 119 7.73 8.86 -7.42
C PHE A 119 8.86 9.80 -7.86
N ARG A 120 10.05 9.26 -8.17
CA ARG A 120 11.14 10.05 -8.73
C ARG A 120 10.77 10.73 -10.05
N ARG A 121 10.10 10.02 -10.97
CA ARG A 121 9.65 10.58 -12.25
C ARG A 121 8.50 11.56 -12.05
N VAL A 122 7.55 11.22 -11.19
CA VAL A 122 6.39 12.08 -10.86
C VAL A 122 6.83 13.43 -10.29
N ARG A 123 7.85 13.49 -9.43
CA ARG A 123 8.43 14.75 -8.91
C ARG A 123 8.97 15.68 -10.00
N GLY A 124 9.37 15.13 -11.16
CA GLY A 124 9.89 15.90 -12.30
C GLY A 124 8.84 16.18 -13.39
N SER A 125 7.58 15.81 -13.16
CA SER A 125 6.47 15.99 -14.10
C SER A 125 5.65 17.25 -13.79
N ASP A 126 4.76 17.63 -14.70
CA ASP A 126 3.83 18.75 -14.52
C ASP A 126 2.59 18.39 -13.67
N LEU A 127 2.60 17.24 -12.97
CA LEU A 127 1.47 16.79 -12.17
C LEU A 127 1.31 17.66 -10.91
N ASP A 128 0.12 18.20 -10.70
CA ASP A 128 -0.21 18.92 -9.46
C ASP A 128 -0.35 17.92 -8.29
N LEU A 129 0.74 17.73 -7.55
CA LEU A 129 0.80 16.78 -6.44
C LEU A 129 -0.02 17.22 -5.22
N GLU A 130 -0.30 18.51 -5.07
CA GLU A 130 -1.14 19.01 -3.98
C GLU A 130 -2.61 18.70 -4.27
N ALA A 131 -3.07 19.00 -5.49
CA ALA A 131 -4.41 18.67 -5.93
C ALA A 131 -4.64 17.15 -5.95
N LEU A 132 -3.63 16.38 -6.39
CA LEU A 132 -3.70 14.93 -6.33
C LEU A 132 -3.75 14.42 -4.89
N GLY A 133 -2.93 14.96 -3.99
CA GLY A 133 -2.97 14.64 -2.56
C GLY A 133 -4.34 14.89 -1.94
N ALA A 134 -4.96 16.03 -2.24
CA ALA A 134 -6.32 16.34 -1.79
C ALA A 134 -7.37 15.33 -2.31
N ARG A 135 -7.28 14.92 -3.58
CA ARG A 135 -8.15 13.87 -4.16
C ARG A 135 -7.96 12.52 -3.46
N MET A 136 -6.72 12.16 -3.16
CA MET A 136 -6.39 10.92 -2.47
C MET A 136 -6.93 10.90 -1.04
N GLN A 137 -6.81 12.01 -0.31
CA GLN A 137 -7.42 12.14 1.02
C GLN A 137 -8.94 12.07 0.98
N ALA A 138 -9.57 12.72 0.01
CA ALA A 138 -11.01 12.64 -0.17
C ALA A 138 -11.47 11.20 -0.47
N PHE A 139 -10.66 10.42 -1.19
CA PHE A 139 -10.94 9.04 -1.50
C PHE A 139 -10.91 8.14 -0.26
N VAL A 140 -9.87 8.23 0.58
CA VAL A 140 -9.78 7.43 1.81
C VAL A 140 -10.81 7.81 2.87
N ALA A 141 -11.35 9.04 2.82
CA ALA A 141 -12.39 9.50 3.73
C ALA A 141 -13.80 8.96 3.39
N ARG A 142 -13.98 8.22 2.28
CA ARG A 142 -15.28 7.70 1.87
C ARG A 142 -15.73 6.56 2.80
N PRO A 143 -16.99 6.58 3.29
CA PRO A 143 -17.52 5.47 4.07
C PRO A 143 -17.49 4.16 3.27
N GLY A 144 -16.97 3.08 3.87
CA GLY A 144 -16.94 1.76 3.25
C GLY A 144 -15.65 1.41 2.47
N TYR A 145 -14.59 2.21 2.59
CA TYR A 145 -13.30 1.93 1.95
C TYR A 145 -12.26 1.26 2.87
N LEU A 146 -12.64 0.93 4.11
CA LEU A 146 -11.86 0.05 4.98
C LEU A 146 -12.52 -1.33 4.91
N VAL A 147 -11.98 -2.22 4.08
CA VAL A 147 -12.31 -3.65 4.09
C VAL A 147 -11.21 -4.38 4.83
#